data_AF-A0A847BLT0-F1
#
_entry.id   AF-A0A847BLT0-F1
#
_cell.length_a   1.000
_cell.length_b   1.000
_cell.length_c   1.000
_cell.angle_alpha   90.00
_cell.angle_beta   90.00
_cell.angle_gamma   90.00
#
_symmetry.space_group_name_H-M   'P 1'
#
loop_
_entity.id
_entity.type
_entity.pdbx_description
1 polymer ?
#
loop_
_entity_poly.entity_id
_entity_poly.type
_entity_poly.pdbx_seq_one_letter_code
_entity_poly.pdbx_strand_id
1 'polypeptide(L)'
;MADEAANRNKSLPGADKVRNRSARAYLLRIFLAVMIVLLTAVCTNMYFQQEEEYQRLNLEQEQMQRHLDSLYEEYDELSRQYEMLDSDEYIEVIARDYLNMCRPEDILIINK
;
A
#
# COMPACT_ATOMS: atom_id res chain seq x y z
N MET A 1 -55.52 74.82 -21.70
CA MET A 1 -55.78 73.40 -22.06
C MET A 1 -54.87 73.09 -23.23
N ALA A 2 -53.87 72.24 -23.17
CA ALA A 2 -53.40 71.33 -22.13
C ALA A 2 -51.95 70.99 -22.52
N ASP A 3 -50.95 71.29 -21.69
CA ASP A 3 -49.58 70.85 -21.99
C ASP A 3 -48.65 70.82 -20.75
N GLU A 4 -49.22 70.62 -19.57
CA GLU A 4 -48.44 70.55 -18.32
C GLU A 4 -48.78 69.28 -17.53
N ALA A 5 -48.63 68.12 -18.18
CA ALA A 5 -48.78 66.82 -17.53
C ALA A 5 -47.78 65.77 -18.04
N ALA A 6 -46.63 66.18 -18.55
CA ALA A 6 -45.62 65.26 -19.08
C ALA A 6 -44.23 65.56 -18.51
N ASN A 7 -44.09 65.60 -17.18
CA ASN A 7 -42.77 65.58 -16.58
C ASN A 7 -42.74 64.77 -15.28
N ARG A 8 -41.61 64.05 -15.11
CA ARG A 8 -41.14 63.32 -13.93
C ARG A 8 -41.61 61.88 -13.74
N ASN A 9 -41.28 61.01 -14.69
CA ASN A 9 -40.58 59.78 -14.30
C ASN A 9 -39.80 59.18 -15.49
N LYS A 10 -38.55 59.59 -15.68
CA LYS A 10 -37.58 58.85 -16.51
C LYS A 10 -36.56 58.26 -15.55
N SER A 11 -36.82 57.04 -15.09
CA SER A 11 -35.81 56.21 -14.43
C SER A 11 -34.67 55.96 -15.43
N LEU A 12 -33.45 56.34 -15.03
CA LEU A 12 -32.24 56.21 -15.86
C LEU A 12 -31.92 54.71 -16.05
N PRO A 13 -31.84 54.21 -17.31
CA PRO A 13 -31.59 52.79 -17.59
C PRO A 13 -30.09 52.50 -17.48
N GLY A 14 -29.59 52.29 -16.27
CA GLY A 14 -28.16 52.00 -16.09
C GLY A 14 -27.71 51.60 -14.68
N ALA A 15 -28.46 51.99 -13.65
CA ALA A 15 -28.08 51.70 -12.26
C ALA A 15 -28.12 50.21 -11.90
N ASP A 16 -29.00 49.42 -12.55
CA ASP A 16 -29.22 48.02 -12.21
C ASP A 16 -28.11 47.08 -12.71
N LYS A 17 -27.44 47.43 -13.82
CA LYS A 17 -26.36 46.60 -14.40
C LYS A 17 -25.08 46.63 -13.56
N VAL A 18 -24.76 47.76 -12.93
CA VAL A 18 -23.54 47.92 -12.11
C VAL A 18 -23.65 47.18 -10.78
N ARG A 19 -24.83 47.22 -10.14
CA ARG A 19 -25.11 46.53 -8.87
C ARG A 19 -25.04 45.00 -8.98
N ASN A 20 -25.41 44.44 -10.14
CA ASN A 20 -25.41 42.99 -10.35
C ASN A 20 -24.01 42.41 -10.64
N ARG A 21 -23.06 43.23 -11.12
CA ARG A 21 -21.69 42.80 -11.43
C ARG A 21 -20.86 42.58 -10.16
N SER A 22 -21.02 43.44 -9.16
CA SER A 22 -20.34 43.31 -7.86
C SER A 22 -20.93 42.18 -7.00
N ALA A 23 -22.25 41.98 -7.01
CA ALA A 23 -22.90 40.85 -6.34
C ALA A 23 -22.46 39.49 -6.93
N ARG A 24 -22.37 39.38 -8.26
CA ARG A 24 -21.86 38.17 -8.93
C ARG A 24 -20.39 37.90 -8.60
N ALA A 25 -19.55 38.93 -8.55
CA ALA A 25 -18.14 38.77 -8.15
C ALA A 25 -18.00 38.32 -6.69
N TYR A 26 -18.88 38.82 -5.80
CA TYR A 26 -18.89 38.40 -4.40
C TYR A 26 -19.36 36.96 -4.22
N LEU A 27 -20.42 36.56 -4.94
CA LEU A 27 -20.90 35.18 -4.95
C LEU A 27 -19.87 34.21 -5.55
N LEU A 28 -19.15 34.60 -6.60
CA LEU A 28 -18.05 33.82 -7.15
C LEU A 28 -16.92 33.64 -6.14
N ARG A 29 -16.55 34.68 -5.39
CA ARG A 29 -15.53 34.60 -4.33
C ARG A 29 -15.96 33.67 -3.19
N ILE A 30 -17.23 33.74 -2.77
CA ILE A 30 -17.78 32.84 -1.75
C ILE A 30 -17.79 31.41 -2.26
N PHE A 31 -18.25 31.19 -3.49
CA PHE A 31 -18.26 29.87 -4.10
C PHE A 31 -16.85 29.28 -4.19
N LEU A 32 -15.87 30.07 -4.60
CA LEU A 32 -14.47 29.65 -4.70
C LEU A 32 -13.87 29.37 -3.31
N ALA A 33 -14.21 30.16 -2.29
CA ALA A 33 -13.81 29.89 -0.91
C ALA A 33 -14.40 28.57 -0.37
N VAL A 34 -15.68 28.32 -0.60
CA VAL A 34 -16.34 27.05 -0.22
C VAL A 34 -15.72 25.87 -0.97
N MET A 35 -15.41 26.05 -2.25
CA MET A 35 -14.77 25.01 -3.08
C MET A 35 -13.37 24.68 -2.56
N ILE A 36 -12.57 25.68 -2.17
CA ILE A 36 -11.26 25.47 -1.52
C ILE A 36 -11.42 24.70 -0.20
N VAL A 37 -12.38 25.08 0.65
CA VAL A 37 -12.63 24.39 1.92
C VAL A 37 -12.99 22.92 1.68
N LEU A 38 -13.87 22.64 0.73
CA LEU A 38 -14.23 21.27 0.36
C LEU A 38 -13.04 20.48 -0.17
N LEU A 39 -12.23 21.06 -1.04
CA LEU A 39 -11.01 20.42 -1.55
C LEU A 39 -10.05 20.09 -0.40
N THR A 40 -9.80 21.04 0.50
CA THR A 40 -8.91 20.80 1.65
C THR A 40 -9.45 19.70 2.56
N ALA A 41 -10.75 19.65 2.82
CA ALA A 41 -11.37 18.60 3.62
C ALA A 41 -11.18 17.21 2.98
N VAL A 42 -11.42 17.08 1.68
CA VAL A 42 -11.22 15.83 0.95
C VAL A 42 -9.74 15.41 0.94
N CYS A 43 -8.83 16.33 0.65
CA CYS A 43 -7.39 16.05 0.64
C CYS A 43 -6.89 15.59 2.02
N THR A 44 -7.34 16.23 3.11
CA THR A 44 -6.96 15.81 4.46
C THR A 44 -7.48 14.41 4.80
N ASN A 45 -8.74 14.10 4.45
CA ASN A 45 -9.31 12.78 4.74
C ASN A 45 -8.58 11.67 3.98
N MET A 46 -8.27 11.92 2.69
CA MET A 46 -7.52 11.00 1.85
C MET A 46 -6.08 10.80 2.34
N TYR A 47 -5.44 11.85 2.84
CA TYR A 47 -4.09 11.77 3.41
C TYR A 47 -4.03 10.87 4.65
N PHE A 48 -5.00 10.99 5.57
CA PHE A 48 -5.06 10.12 6.75
C PHE A 48 -5.32 8.66 6.39
N GLN A 49 -6.15 8.37 5.39
CA GLN A 49 -6.40 6.99 4.93
C GLN A 49 -5.17 6.37 4.26
N GLN A 50 -4.39 7.16 3.51
CA GLN A 50 -3.19 6.67 2.83
C GLN A 50 -2.11 6.21 3.80
N GLU A 51 -1.94 6.87 4.94
CA GLU A 51 -0.88 6.54 5.89
C GLU A 51 -1.07 5.15 6.51
N GLU A 52 -2.30 4.80 6.90
CA GLU A 52 -2.62 3.48 7.45
C GLU A 52 -2.43 2.36 6.41
N GLU A 53 -2.87 2.59 5.18
CA GLU A 53 -2.68 1.63 4.08
C GLU A 53 -1.20 1.43 3.76
N TYR A 54 -0.41 2.51 3.74
CA TYR A 54 1.02 2.46 3.45
C TYR A 54 1.78 1.71 4.54
N GLN A 55 1.46 1.97 5.81
CA GLN A 55 2.05 1.23 6.93
C GLN A 55 1.70 -0.24 6.90
N ARG A 56 0.45 -0.59 6.62
CA ARG A 56 0.03 -1.99 6.46
C ARG A 56 0.79 -2.67 5.32
N LEU A 57 0.91 -2.01 4.18
CA LEU A 57 1.58 -2.57 3.00
C LEU A 57 3.08 -2.78 3.26
N ASN A 58 3.74 -1.86 3.97
CA ASN A 58 5.14 -2.01 4.37
C ASN A 58 5.34 -3.20 5.33
N LEU A 59 4.44 -3.37 6.30
CA LEU A 59 4.49 -4.52 7.21
C LEU A 59 4.29 -5.84 6.46
N GLU A 60 3.36 -5.88 5.51
CA GLU A 60 3.14 -7.06 4.67
C GLU A 60 4.36 -7.36 3.80
N GLN A 61 5.00 -6.35 3.23
CA GLN A 61 6.24 -6.50 2.47
C GLN A 61 7.37 -7.07 3.34
N GLU A 62 7.55 -6.55 4.56
CA GLU A 62 8.58 -7.03 5.49
C GLU A 62 8.32 -8.48 5.94
N GLN A 63 7.06 -8.85 6.17
CA GLN A 63 6.68 -10.23 6.47
C GLN A 63 6.98 -11.16 5.29
N MET A 64 6.60 -10.78 4.08
CA MET A 64 6.87 -11.58 2.88
C MET A 64 8.37 -11.73 2.61
N GLN A 65 9.16 -10.68 2.85
CA GLN A 65 10.61 -10.76 2.73
C GLN A 65 11.21 -11.76 3.73
N ARG A 66 10.77 -11.73 4.99
CA ARG A 66 11.20 -12.72 5.99
C ARG A 66 10.83 -14.14 5.60
N HIS A 67 9.66 -14.35 5.02
CA HIS A 67 9.25 -15.66 4.52
C HIS A 67 10.14 -16.15 3.38
N LEU A 68 10.50 -15.27 2.45
CA LEU A 68 11.44 -15.61 1.37
C LEU A 68 12.81 -15.98 1.92
N ASP A 69 13.33 -15.20 2.86
CA ASP A 69 14.64 -15.45 3.47
C ASP A 69 14.63 -16.79 4.21
N SER A 70 13.59 -17.10 4.99
CA SER A 70 13.47 -18.39 5.67
C SER A 70 13.37 -19.57 4.71
N LEU A 71 12.66 -19.40 3.60
CA LEU A 71 12.47 -20.47 2.60
C LEU A 71 13.76 -20.72 1.83
N TYR A 72 14.56 -19.67 1.60
CA TYR A 72 15.87 -19.79 1.00
C TYR A 72 16.87 -20.50 1.93
N GLU A 73 16.82 -20.20 3.23
CA GLU A 73 17.64 -20.89 4.23
C GLU A 73 17.28 -22.38 4.33
N GLU A 74 15.99 -22.72 4.36
CA GLU A 74 15.52 -24.11 4.35
C GLU A 74 15.92 -24.83 3.06
N TYR A 75 15.85 -24.15 1.92
CA TYR A 75 16.30 -24.69 0.64
C TYR A 75 17.81 -24.97 0.63
N ASP A 76 18.63 -24.04 1.13
CA ASP A 76 20.09 -24.22 1.19
C ASP A 76 20.46 -25.37 2.14
N GLU A 77 19.81 -25.46 3.30
CA GLU A 77 20.01 -26.57 4.23
C GLU A 77 19.65 -27.91 3.59
N LEU A 78 18.49 -27.99 2.93
CA LEU A 78 18.04 -29.20 2.27
C LEU A 78 18.94 -29.58 1.08
N SER A 79 19.44 -28.59 0.34
CA SER A 79 20.39 -28.81 -0.76
C SER A 79 21.71 -29.39 -0.25
N ARG A 80 22.24 -28.90 0.87
CA ARG A 80 23.46 -29.46 1.48
C ARG A 80 23.24 -30.88 1.97
N GLN A 81 22.09 -31.18 2.58
CA GLN A 81 21.73 -32.54 2.98
C GLN A 81 21.61 -33.47 1.76
N TYR A 82 21.03 -32.97 0.66
CA TYR A 82 20.92 -33.72 -0.58
C TYR A 82 22.29 -34.02 -1.21
N GLU A 83 23.21 -33.05 -1.22
CA GLU A 83 24.59 -33.28 -1.70
C GLU A 83 25.34 -34.31 -0.85
N MET A 84 25.07 -34.38 0.45
CA MET A 84 25.64 -35.40 1.34
C MET A 84 25.02 -36.78 1.15
N LEU A 85 23.81 -36.87 0.59
CA LEU A 85 23.07 -38.12 0.45
C LEU A 85 23.79 -39.14 -0.46
N ASP A 86 24.47 -38.66 -1.49
CA ASP A 86 25.26 -39.48 -2.43
C ASP A 86 26.70 -39.71 -1.97
N SER A 87 27.09 -39.22 -0.78
CA SER A 87 28.42 -39.46 -0.24
C SER A 87 28.57 -40.89 0.29
N ASP A 88 29.73 -41.51 0.05
CA ASP A 88 30.07 -42.84 0.58
C ASP A 88 29.94 -42.90 2.11
N GLU A 89 30.21 -41.79 2.80
CA GLU A 89 30.09 -41.68 4.26
C GLU A 89 28.64 -41.79 4.73
N TYR A 90 27.71 -41.11 4.06
CA TYR A 90 26.28 -41.22 4.37
C TYR A 90 25.73 -42.62 4.08
N ILE A 91 26.13 -43.22 2.95
CA ILE A 91 25.75 -44.59 2.57
C ILE A 91 26.25 -45.59 3.61
N GLU A 92 27.49 -45.44 4.09
CA GLU A 92 28.06 -46.32 5.11
C GLU A 92 27.33 -46.21 6.45
N VAL A 93 26.99 -45.00 6.89
CA VAL A 93 26.20 -44.78 8.12
C VAL A 93 24.84 -45.46 8.03
N ILE A 94 24.10 -45.26 6.95
CA ILE A 94 22.79 -45.92 6.76
C ILE A 94 22.94 -47.45 6.70
N ALA A 95 23.96 -47.94 6.00
CA ALA A 95 24.23 -49.36 5.88
C ALA A 95 24.53 -50.01 7.24
N ARG A 96 25.33 -49.35 8.09
CA ARG A 96 25.67 -49.84 9.44
C ARG A 96 24.48 -49.73 10.39
N ASP A 97 23.84 -48.57 10.49
CA ASP A 97 22.85 -48.28 11.53
C ASP A 97 21.48 -48.90 11.24
N TYR A 98 21.05 -48.91 9.98
CA TYR A 98 19.70 -49.33 9.60
C TYR A 98 19.67 -50.69 8.90
N LEU A 99 20.72 -51.06 8.16
CA LEU A 99 20.79 -52.33 7.44
C LEU A 99 21.65 -53.37 8.16
N ASN A 100 22.31 -52.98 9.26
CA ASN A 100 23.22 -53.84 10.03
C ASN A 100 24.32 -54.47 9.16
N MET A 101 24.67 -53.78 8.08
CA MET A 101 25.72 -54.17 7.15
C MET A 101 27.07 -53.76 7.72
N CYS A 102 28.05 -54.64 7.58
CA CYS A 102 29.41 -54.41 8.03
C CYS A 102 30.34 -54.59 6.82
N ARG A 103 31.52 -53.96 6.84
CA ARG A 103 32.52 -54.24 5.81
C ARG A 103 33.01 -55.69 5.96
N PRO A 104 33.43 -56.36 4.86
CA PRO A 104 33.93 -57.74 4.92
C PRO A 104 35.06 -57.94 5.95
N GLU A 105 35.84 -56.89 6.20
CA GLU A 105 36.94 -56.82 7.15
C GLU A 105 36.55 -56.54 8.61
N ASP A 106 35.28 -56.25 8.92
CA ASP A 106 34.82 -55.90 10.27
C ASP A 106 34.56 -57.14 11.15
N ILE A 107 34.89 -57.06 12.46
CA ILE A 107 34.61 -58.12 13.45
C ILE A 107 33.34 -57.75 14.24
N LEU A 108 32.28 -58.55 14.10
CA LEU A 108 31.02 -58.40 14.82
C LEU A 108 31.13 -58.90 16.27
N ILE A 109 30.95 -58.01 17.25
CA ILE A 109 30.88 -58.36 18.67
C ILE A 109 29.42 -58.27 19.13
N ILE A 110 28.75 -59.42 19.28
CA ILE A 110 27.37 -59.49 19.77
C ILE A 110 27.40 -59.76 21.27
N ASN A 111 27.03 -58.76 22.07
CA ASN A 111 26.89 -58.92 23.52
C ASN A 111 25.45 -59.37 23.84
N LYS A 112 25.31 -60.38 24.71
CA LYS A 112 24.04 -61.08 24.97
C LYS A 112 23.32 -60.55 26.21
#